data_AF-A0A7Y5QK76-F1
#
_entry.id   AF-A0A7Y5QK76-F1
#
_cell.length_a   1.000
_cell.length_b   1.000
_cell.length_c   1.000
_cell.angle_alpha   90.00
_cell.angle_beta   90.00
_cell.angle_gamma   90.00
#
_symmetry.space_group_name_H-M   'P 1'
#
loop_
_entity.id
_entity.type
_entity.pdbx_description
1 polymer ?
#
loop_
_entity_poly.entity_id
_entity_poly.type
_entity_poly.pdbx_seq_one_letter_code
_entity_poly.pdbx_strand_id
1 'polypeptide(L)'
;AACFVQADAGEIAVRGRKLVGSALLRQDGALLQHGSILIEDDQPLLAGVLPGGESPPEPAATLRETLGRTPAADEVARSLIDALHDAVRHPPTALPEDPRTAADAERLAAVYASDDWTLRY
;
A
#
# COMPACT_ATOMS: atom_id res chain seq x y z
N ALA A 1 -10.07 -11.45 3.54
CA ALA A 1 -9.53 -10.86 4.78
C ALA A 1 -8.91 -9.50 4.47
N ALA A 2 -9.09 -8.50 5.33
CA ALA A 2 -8.48 -7.18 5.17
C ALA A 2 -6.93 -7.24 5.23
N CYS A 3 -6.25 -6.29 4.60
CA CYS A 3 -4.79 -6.35 4.40
C CYS A 3 -3.95 -6.19 5.70
N PHE A 4 -4.51 -5.59 6.76
CA PHE A 4 -3.77 -5.20 7.97
C PHE A 4 -4.08 -6.05 9.22
N VAL A 5 -4.75 -7.20 9.07
CA VAL A 5 -5.26 -7.98 10.22
C VAL A 5 -4.16 -8.72 10.99
N GLN A 6 -3.25 -9.41 10.30
CA GLN A 6 -2.15 -10.15 10.93
C GLN A 6 -0.83 -9.80 10.24
N ALA A 7 0.23 -9.68 11.04
CA ALA A 7 1.58 -9.51 10.54
C ALA A 7 2.20 -10.88 10.24
N ASP A 8 2.65 -11.06 9.01
CA ASP A 8 3.39 -12.24 8.57
C ASP A 8 4.92 -12.04 8.70
N ALA A 9 5.66 -13.14 8.62
CA ALA A 9 7.12 -13.11 8.64
C ALA A 9 7.68 -12.32 7.45
N GLY A 10 8.53 -11.34 7.73
CA GLY A 10 9.12 -10.45 6.71
C GLY A 10 8.33 -9.17 6.46
N GLU A 11 7.18 -8.99 7.11
CA GLU A 11 6.43 -7.74 7.07
C GLU A 11 6.97 -6.73 8.09
N ILE A 12 6.73 -5.44 7.82
CA ILE A 12 7.08 -4.37 8.74
C ILE A 12 5.95 -4.26 9.77
N ALA A 13 6.28 -4.60 11.01
CA ALA A 13 5.35 -4.62 12.14
C ALA A 13 5.93 -3.85 13.34
N VAL A 14 5.05 -3.25 14.14
CA VAL A 14 5.39 -2.58 15.41
C VAL A 14 4.66 -3.31 16.54
N ARG A 15 5.40 -3.80 17.53
CA ARG A 15 4.86 -4.56 18.67
C ARG A 15 3.97 -5.74 18.22
N GLY A 16 4.35 -6.43 17.14
CA GLY A 16 3.61 -7.58 16.61
C GLY A 16 2.36 -7.23 15.79
N ARG A 17 2.04 -5.94 15.61
CA ARG A 17 0.93 -5.49 14.76
C ARG A 17 1.45 -4.94 13.44
N LYS A 18 0.75 -5.24 12.35
CA LYS A 18 1.17 -4.89 10.99
C LYS A 18 1.10 -3.37 10.77
N LEU A 19 2.16 -2.80 10.21
CA LEU A 19 2.26 -1.38 9.86
C LEU A 19 2.24 -1.16 8.34
N VAL A 20 2.85 -2.07 7.59
CA VAL A 20 2.95 -2.00 6.12
C VAL A 20 2.33 -3.25 5.51
N GLY A 21 1.41 -3.03 4.56
CA GLY A 21 0.88 -4.07 3.69
C GLY A 21 1.49 -3.91 2.31
N SER A 22 2.01 -4.99 1.73
CA SER A 22 2.61 -4.95 0.39
C SER A 22 2.10 -6.08 -0.50
N ALA A 23 2.10 -5.83 -1.80
CA ALA A 23 1.83 -6.81 -2.83
C ALA A 23 2.90 -6.72 -3.92
N LEU A 24 3.10 -7.84 -4.62
CA LEU A 24 4.07 -7.95 -5.69
C LEU A 24 3.46 -8.67 -6.89
N LEU A 25 3.77 -8.19 -8.08
CA LEU A 25 3.50 -8.87 -9.34
C LEU A 25 4.80 -9.08 -10.09
N ARG A 26 5.03 -10.30 -10.59
CA ARG A 26 6.14 -10.64 -11.50
C ARG A 26 5.56 -11.11 -12.82
N GLN A 27 5.83 -10.40 -13.90
CA GLN A 27 5.35 -10.74 -15.22
C GLN A 27 6.34 -10.26 -16.29
N ASP A 28 6.54 -11.06 -17.35
CA ASP A 28 7.32 -10.70 -18.53
C ASP A 28 8.73 -10.15 -18.22
N GLY A 29 9.40 -10.72 -17.21
CA GLY A 29 10.74 -10.31 -16.79
C GLY A 29 10.78 -9.03 -15.94
N ALA A 30 9.63 -8.42 -15.63
CA ALA A 30 9.50 -7.26 -14.77
C ALA A 30 8.90 -7.63 -13.39
N LEU A 31 9.12 -6.74 -12.41
CA LEU A 31 8.53 -6.82 -11.08
C LEU A 31 7.90 -5.47 -10.71
N LEU A 32 6.65 -5.51 -10.25
CA LEU A 32 5.96 -4.38 -9.61
C LEU A 32 5.80 -4.70 -8.12
N GLN A 33 6.44 -3.90 -7.27
CA GLN A 33 6.21 -3.90 -5.82
C GLN A 33 5.39 -2.65 -5.47
N HIS A 34 4.28 -2.84 -4.76
CA HIS A 34 3.47 -1.72 -4.26
C HIS A 34 2.84 -2.07 -2.91
N GLY A 35 2.25 -1.09 -2.24
CA GLY A 35 1.66 -1.31 -0.94
C GLY A 35 1.15 -0.04 -0.28
N SER A 36 0.77 -0.18 0.98
CA SER A 36 0.23 0.87 1.83
C SER A 36 0.94 0.87 3.19
N ILE A 37 1.18 2.06 3.72
CA ILE A 37 1.72 2.29 5.07
C ILE A 37 0.64 3.02 5.87
N LEU A 38 0.23 2.50 7.03
CA LEU A 38 -0.80 3.15 7.84
C LEU A 38 -0.25 4.35 8.60
N ILE A 39 -0.72 5.55 8.23
CA ILE A 39 -0.45 6.78 8.97
C ILE A 39 -1.33 6.83 10.22
N GLU A 40 -2.64 6.59 10.05
CA GLU A 40 -3.64 6.41 11.10
C GLU A 40 -4.42 5.12 10.82
N ASP A 41 -5.18 4.65 11.81
CA ASP A 41 -5.97 3.41 11.71
C ASP A 41 -7.43 3.73 11.39
N ASP A 42 -7.82 3.50 10.13
CA ASP A 42 -9.19 3.57 9.64
C ASP A 42 -9.81 2.18 9.41
N GLN A 43 -9.08 1.11 9.74
CA GLN A 43 -9.51 -0.27 9.50
C GLN A 43 -10.84 -0.64 10.18
N PRO A 44 -11.23 -0.07 11.34
CA PRO A 44 -12.57 -0.32 11.90
C PRO A 44 -13.72 0.07 10.97
N LEU A 45 -13.52 0.98 10.00
CA LEU A 45 -14.53 1.32 8.99
C LEU A 45 -14.85 0.14 8.05
N LEU A 46 -13.90 -0.79 7.87
CA LEU A 46 -14.06 -1.94 6.98
C LEU A 46 -15.20 -2.86 7.43
N ALA A 47 -15.43 -2.99 8.74
CA ALA A 47 -16.54 -3.77 9.29
C ALA A 47 -17.92 -3.32 8.79
N GLY A 48 -18.06 -2.02 8.44
CA GLY A 48 -19.31 -1.46 7.95
C GLY A 48 -19.52 -1.57 6.43
N VAL A 49 -18.49 -1.90 5.66
CA VAL A 49 -18.54 -1.95 4.18
C VAL A 49 -18.31 -3.34 3.60
N LEU A 50 -17.68 -4.25 4.35
CA LEU A 50 -17.43 -5.60 3.87
C LEU A 50 -18.70 -6.46 3.92
N PRO A 51 -18.98 -7.26 2.86
CA PRO A 51 -20.08 -8.20 2.87
C PRO A 51 -19.96 -9.19 4.03
N GLY A 52 -21.04 -9.39 4.78
CA GLY A 52 -21.07 -10.34 5.91
C GLY A 52 -20.84 -9.74 7.29
N GLY A 53 -20.61 -8.42 7.40
CA GLY A 53 -20.57 -7.72 8.69
C GLY A 53 -19.51 -8.31 9.64
N GLU A 54 -18.27 -8.38 9.15
CA GLU A 54 -17.15 -8.89 9.94
C GLU A 54 -16.93 -8.01 11.18
N SER A 55 -16.54 -8.63 12.30
CA SER A 55 -16.10 -7.86 13.46
C SER A 55 -14.90 -6.99 13.07
N PRO A 56 -14.78 -5.77 13.62
CA PRO A 56 -13.64 -4.92 13.33
C PRO A 56 -12.35 -5.68 13.65
N PRO A 57 -11.32 -5.60 12.79
CA PRO A 57 -10.07 -6.28 13.05
C PRO A 57 -9.43 -5.72 14.33
N GLU A 58 -8.53 -6.50 14.93
CA GLU A 58 -7.64 -5.97 15.96
C GLU A 58 -6.90 -4.75 15.39
N PRO A 59 -6.68 -3.68 16.20
CA PRO A 59 -6.07 -2.46 15.70
C PRO A 59 -4.72 -2.72 15.04
N ALA A 60 -4.49 -2.12 13.88
CA ALA A 60 -3.20 -2.23 13.21
C ALA A 60 -2.16 -1.33 13.89
N ALA A 61 -0.88 -1.50 13.56
CA ALA A 61 0.13 -0.51 13.92
C ALA A 61 0.01 0.72 13.00
N THR A 62 0.28 1.90 13.54
CA THR A 62 0.25 3.16 12.77
C THR A 62 1.49 3.99 12.99
N LEU A 63 1.83 4.84 12.02
CA LEU A 63 2.88 5.83 12.20
C LEU A 63 2.50 6.85 13.28
N ARG A 64 1.23 7.23 13.41
CA ARG A 64 0.76 8.11 14.48
C ARG A 64 1.11 7.58 15.86
N GLU A 65 0.76 6.33 16.14
CA GLU A 65 1.05 5.70 17.44
C GLU A 65 2.57 5.57 17.65
N THR A 66 3.29 5.18 16.60
CA THR A 66 4.73 4.92 16.67
C THR A 66 5.55 6.20 16.89
N LEU A 67 5.16 7.29 16.24
CA LEU A 67 5.87 8.58 16.29
C LEU A 67 5.34 9.53 17.37
N GLY A 68 4.18 9.23 17.97
CA GLY A 68 3.49 10.13 18.91
C GLY A 68 2.86 11.37 18.25
N ARG A 69 2.82 11.42 16.91
CA ARG A 69 2.20 12.49 16.11
C ARG A 69 1.80 11.92 14.74
N THR A 70 0.84 12.56 14.08
CA THR A 70 0.46 12.21 12.70
C THR A 70 1.45 12.86 11.71
N PRO A 71 2.32 12.09 11.02
CA PRO A 71 3.20 12.65 10.00
C PRO A 71 2.41 13.04 8.74
N ALA A 72 2.92 14.02 8.00
CA ALA A 72 2.37 14.34 6.68
C ALA A 72 2.77 13.26 5.66
N ALA A 73 1.93 13.01 4.65
CA ALA A 73 2.19 11.98 3.65
C ALA A 73 3.48 12.23 2.84
N ASP A 74 3.80 13.50 2.55
CA ASP A 74 5.02 13.88 1.85
C ASP A 74 6.29 13.65 2.71
N GLU A 75 6.18 13.82 4.03
CA GLU A 75 7.24 13.49 4.99
C GLU A 75 7.56 11.99 4.97
N VAL A 76 6.51 11.15 4.99
CA VAL A 76 6.65 9.69 4.89
C VAL A 76 7.25 9.30 3.55
N ALA A 77 6.75 9.88 2.46
CA ALA A 77 7.25 9.60 1.11
C ALA A 77 8.73 9.96 0.96
N ARG A 78 9.14 11.14 1.43
CA ARG A 78 10.54 11.58 1.43
C ARG A 78 11.43 10.63 2.23
N SER A 79 11.01 10.29 3.44
CA SER A 79 11.76 9.36 4.30
C SER A 79 11.90 7.97 3.66
N LEU A 80 10.88 7.49 2.96
CA LEU A 80 10.92 6.22 2.24
C LEU A 80 11.88 6.27 1.04
N ILE A 81 11.88 7.37 0.29
CA ILE A 81 12.81 7.59 -0.82
C ILE A 81 14.25 7.59 -0.30
N ASP A 82 14.53 8.36 0.76
CA ASP A 82 15.86 8.44 1.36
C ASP A 82 16.34 7.06 1.85
N ALA A 83 15.48 6.35 2.58
CA ALA A 83 15.79 5.01 3.07
C ALA A 83 16.03 4.01 1.93
N LEU A 84 15.27 4.10 0.84
CA LEU A 84 15.47 3.26 -0.35
C LEU A 84 16.79 3.59 -1.04
N HIS A 85 17.14 4.87 -1.14
CA HIS A 85 18.41 5.34 -1.70
C HIS A 85 19.61 4.76 -0.94
N ASP A 86 19.52 4.71 0.39
CA ASP A 86 20.56 4.15 1.27
C ASP A 86 20.61 2.62 1.24
N ALA A 87 19.46 1.95 1.06
CA ALA A 87 19.35 0.50 1.14
C ALA A 87 19.88 -0.24 -0.11
N VAL A 88 20.03 0.42 -1.25
CA VAL A 88 20.37 -0.23 -2.52
C VAL A 88 21.67 0.31 -3.12
N ARG A 89 22.41 -0.57 -3.81
CA ARG A 89 23.66 -0.20 -4.50
C ARG A 89 23.43 0.78 -5.65
N HIS A 90 22.29 0.65 -6.33
CA HIS A 90 21.91 1.46 -7.49
C HIS A 90 20.61 2.16 -7.16
N PRO A 91 20.68 3.41 -6.67
CA PRO A 91 19.49 4.12 -6.23
C PRO A 91 18.48 4.29 -7.37
N PRO A 92 17.18 4.19 -7.07
CA PRO A 92 16.14 4.40 -8.06
C PRO A 92 16.15 5.86 -8.52
N THR A 93 16.01 6.06 -9.82
CA THR A 93 15.74 7.37 -10.40
C THR A 93 14.26 7.47 -10.76
N ALA A 94 13.73 8.69 -10.87
CA ALA A 94 12.41 8.90 -11.43
C ALA A 94 12.30 8.20 -12.79
N LEU A 95 11.19 7.50 -13.01
CA LEU A 95 10.88 6.95 -14.32
C LEU A 95 10.66 8.12 -15.29
N PRO A 96 11.25 8.08 -16.49
CA PRO A 96 10.99 9.11 -17.49
C PRO A 96 9.51 9.08 -17.89
N GLU A 97 8.96 10.25 -18.20
CA GLU A 97 7.62 10.33 -18.80
C GLU A 97 7.63 9.62 -20.16
N ASP A 98 6.87 8.54 -20.29
CA ASP A 98 6.63 7.84 -21.56
C ASP A 98 5.18 8.08 -22.00
N PRO A 99 4.93 8.79 -23.12
CA PRO A 99 3.58 9.01 -23.64
C PRO A 99 2.79 7.72 -23.85
N ARG A 100 3.46 6.59 -24.11
CA ARG A 100 2.80 5.29 -24.25
C ARG A 100 2.28 4.80 -22.91
N THR A 101 3.06 4.93 -21.84
CA THR A 101 2.61 4.59 -20.48
C THR A 101 1.44 5.46 -20.05
N ALA A 102 1.47 6.75 -20.35
CA ALA A 102 0.35 7.64 -20.08
C ALA A 102 -0.92 7.23 -20.84
N ALA A 103 -0.82 6.98 -22.15
CA ALA A 103 -1.94 6.52 -22.97
C ALA A 103 -2.47 5.13 -22.54
N ASP A 104 -1.58 4.23 -22.10
CA ASP A 104 -1.96 2.94 -21.53
C ASP A 104 -2.72 3.10 -20.22
N ALA A 105 -2.25 3.97 -19.32
CA ALA A 105 -2.92 4.27 -18.06
C ALA A 105 -4.31 4.88 -18.30
N GLU A 106 -4.45 5.83 -19.23
CA GLU A 106 -5.73 6.41 -19.62
C GLU A 106 -6.70 5.35 -20.16
N ARG A 107 -6.22 4.48 -21.06
CA ARG A 107 -7.05 3.38 -21.59
C ARG A 107 -7.49 2.41 -20.51
N LEU A 108 -6.59 2.05 -19.60
CA LEU A 108 -6.87 1.12 -18.50
C LEU A 108 -7.76 1.74 -17.42
N ALA A 109 -7.76 3.06 -17.25
CA ALA A 109 -8.62 3.74 -16.29
C ALA A 109 -10.11 3.40 -16.50
N ALA A 110 -10.57 3.33 -17.77
CA ALA A 110 -11.93 2.92 -18.09
C ALA A 110 -12.23 1.47 -17.69
N VAL A 111 -11.24 0.57 -17.80
CA VAL A 111 -11.38 -0.82 -17.35
C VAL A 111 -11.47 -0.87 -15.84
N TYR A 112 -10.55 -0.22 -15.13
CA TYR A 112 -10.51 -0.21 -13.66
C TYR A 112 -11.72 0.50 -13.03
N ALA A 113 -12.36 1.43 -13.74
CA ALA A 113 -13.59 2.08 -13.29
C ALA A 113 -14.86 1.28 -13.58
N SER A 114 -14.80 0.19 -14.35
CA SER A 114 -15.99 -0.61 -14.70
C SER A 114 -16.40 -1.55 -13.58
N ASP A 115 -17.71 -1.73 -13.40
CA ASP A 115 -18.27 -2.71 -12.47
C ASP A 115 -17.87 -4.14 -12.85
N ASP A 116 -17.86 -4.46 -14.15
CA ASP A 116 -17.43 -5.78 -14.66
C ASP A 116 -16.01 -6.16 -14.22
N TRP A 117 -15.16 -5.16 -14.01
CA TRP A 117 -13.83 -5.35 -13.43
C TRP A 117 -13.86 -5.33 -11.89
N THR A 118 -14.39 -4.26 -11.29
CA THR A 118 -14.28 -3.99 -9.85
C THR A 118 -15.13 -4.92 -9.00
N LEU A 119 -16.32 -5.28 -9.48
CA LEU A 119 -17.27 -6.15 -8.79
C LEU A 119 -17.11 -7.62 -9.18
N ARG A 120 -15.99 -7.96 -9.82
CA ARG A 120 -15.67 -9.34 -10.21
C ARG A 120 -15.24 -10.12 -8.97
N TYR A 121 -16.21 -10.79 -8.34
CA TYR A 121 -16.01 -11.66 -7.18
C TYR A 121 -16.52 -13.07 -7.47
#